data_AF-A0A3D9GFJ6-F1
#
_entry.id   AF-A0A3D9GFJ6-F1
#
_cell.length_a   1.000
_cell.length_b   1.000
_cell.length_c   1.000
_cell.angle_alpha   90.00
_cell.angle_beta   90.00
_cell.angle_gamma   90.00
#
_symmetry.space_group_name_H-M   'P 1'
#
loop_
_entity.id
_entity.type
_entity.pdbx_description
1 polymer ?
#
loop_
_entity_poly.entity_id
_entity_poly.type
_entity_poly.pdbx_seq_one_letter_code
_entity_poly.pdbx_strand_id
1 'polypeptide(L)' 'MTNHNDQEPSKYEVQRTELNKMPVPDKQREEFAKEMVEDAKEAFSQQPTQDNE' A
#
# COMPACT_ATOMS: atom_id res chain seq x y z
N MET A 1 39.78 -3.98 11.04
CA MET A 1 38.78 -5.01 11.36
C MET A 1 37.41 -4.35 11.26
N THR A 2 36.81 -4.33 10.07
CA THR A 2 35.47 -3.77 9.85
C THR A 2 34.46 -4.89 10.09
N ASN A 3 34.12 -5.12 11.35
CA ASN A 3 32.98 -5.97 11.71
C ASN A 3 31.72 -5.12 11.55
N HIS A 4 31.28 -4.91 10.30
CA HIS A 4 29.93 -4.45 10.06
C HIS A 4 29.03 -5.68 10.17
N ASN A 5 28.21 -5.69 11.22
CA ASN A 5 27.17 -6.68 11.40
C ASN A 5 26.14 -6.50 10.28
N ASP A 6 26.38 -7.13 9.13
CA ASP A 6 25.50 -7.16 7.95
C ASP A 6 24.20 -7.96 8.17
N GLN A 7 23.73 -8.08 9.41
CA GLN A 7 22.63 -8.96 9.79
C GLN A 7 21.47 -8.26 10.50
N GLU A 8 21.55 -6.95 10.74
CA GLU A 8 20.40 -6.23 11.29
C GLU A 8 19.45 -5.81 10.15
N PRO A 9 18.16 -6.18 10.22
CA PRO A 9 17.19 -5.77 9.23
C PRO A 9 17.10 -4.24 9.19
N SER A 10 17.02 -3.70 7.99
CA SER A 10 16.85 -2.27 7.78
C SER A 10 15.59 -1.76 8.47
N LYS A 11 15.55 -0.46 8.81
CA LYS A 11 14.36 0.16 9.42
C LYS A 11 13.10 -0.09 8.59
N TYR A 12 13.23 -0.14 7.26
CA TYR A 12 12.13 -0.45 6.34
C TYR A 12 11.65 -1.89 6.46
N GLU A 13 12.55 -2.86 6.59
CA GLU A 13 12.21 -4.28 6.75
C GLU A 13 11.52 -4.53 8.09
N VAL A 14 12.03 -3.93 9.17
CA VAL A 14 11.44 -3.99 10.51
C VAL A 14 10.00 -3.46 10.51
N GLN A 15 9.74 -2.34 9.83
CA GLN A 15 8.41 -1.74 9.74
C GLN A 15 7.40 -2.60 8.96
N ARG A 16 7.86 -3.44 8.03
CA ARG A 16 7.00 -4.31 7.21
C ARG A 16 6.62 -5.61 7.90
N THR A 17 7.30 -5.99 8.97
CA THR A 17 6.97 -7.19 9.75
C THR A 17 5.57 -7.08 10.34
N GLU A 18 4.80 -8.17 10.33
CA GLU A 18 3.41 -8.19 10.82
C GLU A 18 3.30 -7.80 12.29
N LEU A 19 4.35 -8.08 13.08
CA LEU A 19 4.46 -7.70 14.50
C LEU A 19 4.52 -6.19 14.72
N ASN A 20 5.05 -5.42 13.75
CA ASN A 20 5.20 -3.97 13.84
C ASN A 20 4.12 -3.20 13.07
N LYS A 21 3.18 -3.89 12.41
CA LYS A 21 2.04 -3.24 11.79
C LYS A 21 1.05 -2.85 12.88
N MET A 22 0.61 -1.59 12.88
CA MET A 22 -0.57 -1.22 13.65
C MET A 22 -1.76 -2.00 13.10
N PRO A 23 -2.56 -2.68 13.95
CA PRO A 23 -3.74 -3.39 13.49
C PRO A 23 -4.71 -2.37 12.92
N VAL A 24 -4.99 -2.47 11.62
CA VAL A 24 -6.05 -1.67 11.00
C VAL A 24 -7.37 -2.37 11.33
N PRO A 25 -8.30 -1.72 12.06
CA PRO A 25 -9.63 -2.25 12.30
C PRO A 25 -10.29 -2.72 11.00
N ASP A 26 -10.90 -3.90 11.03
CA ASP A 26 -11.47 -4.51 9.82
C ASP A 26 -12.56 -3.65 9.17
N LYS A 27 -13.33 -2.90 9.98
CA LYS A 27 -14.32 -1.92 9.50
C LYS A 27 -13.68 -0.81 8.66
N GLN A 28 -12.51 -0.31 9.09
CA GLN A 28 -11.78 0.74 8.36
C GLN A 28 -11.20 0.21 7.06
N ARG A 29 -10.77 -1.07 7.01
CA ARG A 29 -10.34 -1.70 5.76
C ARG A 29 -11.47 -1.84 4.75
N GLU A 30 -12.66 -2.22 5.20
CA GLU A 30 -13.82 -2.36 4.33
C GLU A 30 -14.30 -1.01 3.79
N GLU A 31 -14.36 0.02 4.64
CA GLU A 31 -14.72 1.40 4.24
C GLU A 31 -13.71 1.97 3.24
N PHE A 32 -12.40 1.86 3.54
CA PHE A 32 -11.34 2.29 2.63
C PHE A 32 -11.37 1.54 1.29
N ALA A 33 -11.64 0.23 1.30
CA ALA A 33 -11.75 -0.53 0.07
C ALA A 33 -12.96 -0.10 -0.77
N LYS A 34 -14.08 0.27 -0.13
CA LYS A 34 -15.26 0.81 -0.84
C LYS A 34 -14.94 2.17 -1.47
N GLU A 35 -14.35 3.08 -0.69
CA GLU A 35 -13.93 4.41 -1.15
C GLU A 35 -12.96 4.31 -2.34
N MET A 36 -11.91 3.50 -2.23
CA MET A 36 -10.93 3.30 -3.30
C MET A 36 -11.53 2.69 -4.57
N VAL A 37 -12.52 1.80 -4.42
CA VAL A 37 -13.22 1.20 -5.58
C VAL A 37 -14.13 2.21 -6.26
N GLU A 38 -14.78 3.10 -5.51
CA GLU A 38 -15.58 4.19 -6.06
C GLU A 38 -14.71 5.21 -6.79
N ASP A 39 -13.64 5.68 -6.16
CA ASP A 39 -12.66 6.59 -6.77
C ASP A 39 -12.03 6.01 -8.04
N ALA A 40 -11.66 4.72 -8.01
CA ALA A 40 -11.13 4.05 -9.19
C ALA A 40 -12.17 3.99 -10.31
N LYS A 41 -13.43 3.64 -10.00
CA LYS A 41 -14.51 3.61 -11.00
C LYS A 41 -14.73 4.99 -11.61
N GLU A 42 -14.72 6.06 -10.82
CA GLU A 42 -14.85 7.41 -11.34
C GLU A 42 -13.67 7.78 -12.24
N ALA A 43 -12.43 7.48 -11.83
CA ALA A 43 -11.23 7.75 -12.60
C ALA A 43 -11.18 6.96 -13.93
N PHE A 44 -11.56 5.68 -13.92
CA PHE A 44 -11.64 4.85 -15.12
C PHE A 44 -12.81 5.23 -16.03
N SER A 45 -13.95 5.64 -15.46
CA SER A 45 -15.10 6.12 -16.25
C SER A 45 -14.84 7.49 -16.89
N GLN A 46 -13.90 8.28 -16.33
CA GLN A 46 -13.45 9.55 -16.88
C GLN A 46 -12.25 9.41 -17.83
N GLN A 47 -11.77 8.21 -18.15
CA GLN A 47 -10.85 8.07 -19.28
C GLN A 47 -11.64 8.27 -20.57
N PRO A 48 -11.48 9.39 -21.33
CA PRO A 48 -11.83 9.34 -22.73
C PRO A 48 -10.96 8.23 -23.32
N THR A 49 -11.57 7.30 -24.05
CA THR A 49 -10.86 6.45 -24.99
C THR A 49 -10.05 7.37 -25.90
N GLN A 50 -8.76 7.59 -25.59
CA GLN A 50 -7.82 8.09 -26.57
C GLN A 50 -7.50 6.92 -27.51
N ASP A 51 -8.52 6.47 -28.24
CA ASP A 51 -8.33 5.85 -29.54
C ASP A 51 -8.16 7.01 -30.52
N ASN A 52 -6.92 7.43 -30.73
CA ASN A 52 -6.54 8.16 -31.93
C ASN A 52 -5.54 7.30 -32.71
N GLU A 53 -5.96 7.06 -33.93
CA GLU A 53 -5.31 6.46 -35.11
C GLU A 53 -3.80 6.77 -35.28
#